data_AF-A0A7S1D6F5-F1
#
_entry.id   AF-A0A7S1D6F5-F1
#
_cell.length_a   1.000
_cell.length_b   1.000
_cell.length_c   1.000
_cell.angle_alpha   90.00
_cell.angle_beta   90.00
_cell.angle_gamma   90.00
#
_symmetry.space_group_name_H-M   'P 1'
#
loop_
_entity.id
_entity.type
_entity.pdbx_description
1 polymer ?
#
loop_
_entity_poly.entity_id
_entity_poly.type
_entity_poly.pdbx_seq_one_letter_code
_entity_poly.pdbx_strand_id
1 'polypeptide(L)'
;RQNRREEFYTFSKSVPEVVRSIHARGIASASFALSQEELGQVFAFSSSQKKGSGAAGYVLDCVEECISVAAVGLQDGDAMLEEGSVSKAVQTMANIAALQHSLPRLFGTLMRGMCHVGLIRNDQLDDTFAYAETTLKGADKACDAQVGHMYNLVYEICRGKIDSHINFALGNFQWVSKSARDMPNAYCEGIIQYLRMTFSQLGPMDEGSRFGLHFSCCGHVAERLVKLLTDPHIGEYHNHHHHGGGADETLPPIARIDAYGLRNMCLDVQEFERFADETGVPQLSECFNELKCLTSAMVDKDLPRLLMKEYATDRRRKYPFLNMEKVGNILEKYVGMGLGDKLIRSSTKHSEILTMEKKEVNELLRLVRSQDN
;
A
#
# COMPACT_ATOMS: atom_id res chain seq x y z
N ARG A 1 23.84 -8.86 32.10
CA ARG A 1 24.04 -9.84 31.01
C ARG A 1 23.28 -9.33 29.80
N GLN A 2 24.04 -8.70 28.91
CA GLN A 2 23.80 -8.30 27.53
C GLN A 2 22.40 -8.55 26.94
N ASN A 3 21.79 -7.44 26.50
CA ASN A 3 20.77 -7.35 25.46
C ASN A 3 20.90 -8.51 24.47
N ARG A 4 19.93 -9.44 24.50
CA ARG A 4 19.52 -10.13 23.29
C ARG A 4 18.98 -9.05 22.37
N ARG A 5 19.85 -8.49 21.52
CA ARG A 5 19.39 -7.91 20.26
C ARG A 5 18.54 -8.99 19.64
N GLU A 6 17.28 -8.70 19.39
CA GLU A 6 16.47 -9.46 18.44
C GLU A 6 17.31 -9.50 17.17
N GLU A 7 17.97 -10.62 16.94
CA GLU A 7 18.55 -10.91 15.64
C GLU A 7 17.36 -10.96 14.71
N PHE A 8 17.13 -9.89 13.95
CA PHE A 8 16.36 -9.96 12.73
C PHE A 8 17.08 -10.99 11.86
N TYR A 9 16.72 -12.27 12.01
CA TYR A 9 17.14 -13.24 11.03
C TYR A 9 16.59 -12.76 9.70
N THR A 10 17.44 -12.67 8.68
CA THR A 10 17.02 -12.33 7.32
C THR A 10 15.89 -13.25 6.83
N PHE A 11 15.74 -14.43 7.44
CA PHE A 11 14.66 -15.40 7.24
C PHE A 11 14.57 -16.35 8.46
N SER A 12 13.42 -16.98 8.68
CA SER A 12 13.17 -17.90 9.79
C SER A 12 13.78 -19.30 9.60
N LYS A 13 13.74 -20.13 10.65
CA LYS A 13 14.26 -21.52 10.63
C LYS A 13 13.55 -22.45 9.63
N SER A 14 12.38 -22.06 9.13
CA SER A 14 11.64 -22.84 8.14
C SER A 14 12.39 -22.94 6.81
N VAL A 15 13.13 -21.90 6.40
CA VAL A 15 13.79 -21.88 5.08
C VAL A 15 14.84 -22.99 4.94
N PRO A 16 15.81 -23.16 5.86
CA PRO A 16 16.74 -24.29 5.80
C PRO A 16 16.08 -25.67 5.84
N GLU A 17 14.92 -25.82 6.48
CA GLU A 17 14.16 -27.07 6.52
C GLU A 17 13.47 -27.35 5.19
N VAL A 18 12.83 -26.34 4.62
CA VAL A 18 12.21 -26.38 3.30
C VAL A 18 13.25 -26.72 2.23
N VAL A 19 14.38 -26.02 2.19
CA VAL A 19 15.45 -26.29 1.20
C VAL A 19 15.98 -27.72 1.32
N ARG A 20 16.20 -28.22 2.55
CA ARG A 20 16.61 -29.61 2.77
C ARG A 20 15.57 -30.62 2.31
N SER A 21 14.28 -30.34 2.55
CA SER A 21 13.17 -31.18 2.10
C SER A 21 13.08 -31.24 0.58
N ILE A 22 13.17 -30.09 -0.11
CA ILE A 22 13.18 -30.01 -1.58
C ILE A 22 14.38 -30.78 -2.15
N HIS A 23 15.58 -30.59 -1.57
CA HIS A 23 16.77 -31.31 -2.01
C HIS A 23 16.62 -32.83 -1.85
N ALA A 24 16.09 -33.30 -0.71
CA ALA A 24 15.83 -34.72 -0.48
C ALA A 24 14.82 -35.30 -1.47
N ARG A 25 13.76 -34.54 -1.82
CA ARG A 25 12.80 -34.91 -2.87
C ARG A 25 13.45 -34.99 -4.25
N GLY A 26 14.33 -34.04 -4.59
CA GLY A 26 15.11 -34.11 -5.84
C GLY A 26 15.96 -35.37 -5.94
N ILE A 27 16.61 -35.79 -4.84
CA ILE A 27 17.37 -37.05 -4.78
C ILE A 27 16.46 -38.27 -4.97
N ALA A 28 15.29 -38.28 -4.32
CA ALA A 28 14.32 -39.35 -4.45
C ALA A 28 13.79 -39.44 -5.90
N SER A 29 13.45 -38.32 -6.52
CA SER A 29 13.02 -38.25 -7.92
C SER A 29 14.11 -38.73 -8.87
N ALA A 30 15.37 -38.38 -8.63
CA ALA A 30 16.49 -38.87 -9.43
C ALA A 30 16.68 -40.38 -9.30
N SER A 31 16.57 -40.92 -8.08
CA SER A 31 16.65 -42.36 -7.83
C SER A 31 15.51 -43.13 -8.52
N PHE A 32 14.30 -42.59 -8.46
CA PHE A 32 13.14 -43.12 -9.18
C PHE A 32 13.35 -43.08 -10.69
N ALA A 33 13.79 -41.95 -11.23
CA ALA A 33 13.97 -41.76 -12.67
C ALA A 33 15.03 -42.72 -13.24
N LEU A 34 16.17 -42.88 -12.56
CA LEU A 34 17.18 -43.89 -12.90
C LEU A 34 16.58 -45.30 -12.94
N SER A 35 15.83 -45.68 -11.91
CA SER A 35 15.20 -47.01 -11.83
C SER A 35 14.22 -47.25 -12.99
N GLN A 36 13.49 -46.23 -13.41
CA GLN A 36 12.57 -46.34 -14.55
C GLN A 36 13.31 -46.44 -15.88
N GLU A 37 14.42 -45.72 -16.07
CA GLU A 37 15.27 -45.86 -17.27
C GLU A 37 15.90 -47.26 -17.36
N GLU A 38 16.35 -47.83 -16.24
CA GLU A 38 16.85 -49.22 -16.20
C GLU A 38 15.77 -50.25 -16.59
N LEU A 39 14.50 -49.95 -16.29
CA LEU A 39 13.34 -50.75 -16.70
C LEU A 39 12.91 -50.47 -18.16
N GLY A 40 13.63 -49.61 -18.88
CA GLY A 40 13.35 -49.26 -20.28
C GLY A 40 12.24 -48.24 -20.48
N GLN A 41 11.79 -47.54 -19.42
CA GLN A 41 10.85 -46.43 -19.58
C GLN A 41 11.55 -45.21 -20.17
N VAL A 42 10.79 -44.41 -20.91
CA VAL A 42 11.27 -43.17 -21.52
C VAL A 42 10.43 -42.02 -21.00
N PHE A 43 11.10 -41.04 -20.40
CA PHE A 43 10.46 -39.80 -19.96
C PHE A 43 10.26 -38.86 -21.16
N ALA A 44 9.02 -38.43 -21.39
CA ALA A 44 8.71 -37.48 -22.45
C ALA A 44 8.97 -36.03 -21.97
N PHE A 45 9.72 -35.27 -22.76
CA PHE A 45 9.81 -33.82 -22.61
C PHE A 45 8.47 -33.18 -23.02
N SER A 46 7.90 -32.31 -22.19
CA SER A 46 6.58 -31.70 -22.48
C SER A 46 6.63 -30.51 -23.45
N SER A 47 7.81 -30.14 -23.98
CA SER A 47 7.95 -29.08 -24.98
C SER A 47 8.47 -29.61 -26.32
N SER A 48 7.99 -29.02 -27.40
CA SER A 48 8.10 -29.46 -28.80
C SER A 48 9.52 -29.42 -29.41
N GLN A 49 10.58 -29.31 -28.61
CA GLN A 49 11.97 -29.42 -29.05
C GLN A 49 12.70 -30.50 -28.26
N LYS A 50 12.78 -31.70 -28.87
CA LYS A 50 13.44 -32.87 -28.31
C LYS A 50 14.97 -32.72 -28.34
N LYS A 51 15.56 -32.23 -27.25
CA LYS A 51 16.98 -32.46 -26.91
C LYS A 51 17.19 -32.42 -25.38
N GLY A 52 18.14 -33.20 -24.86
CA GLY A 52 18.43 -33.34 -23.42
C GLY A 52 18.10 -34.70 -22.80
N SER A 53 18.33 -34.86 -21.49
CA SER A 53 17.96 -36.06 -20.72
C SER A 53 16.51 -35.94 -20.21
N GLY A 54 15.62 -36.81 -20.70
CA GLY A 54 14.20 -36.81 -20.29
C GLY A 54 14.01 -37.12 -18.82
N ALA A 55 14.82 -38.05 -18.28
CA ALA A 55 14.76 -38.40 -16.87
C ALA A 55 15.27 -37.26 -15.97
N ALA A 56 16.31 -36.54 -16.39
CA ALA A 56 16.74 -35.33 -15.70
C ALA A 56 15.68 -34.21 -15.78
N GLY A 57 15.02 -34.05 -16.92
CA GLY A 57 13.88 -33.14 -17.09
C GLY A 57 12.77 -33.42 -16.07
N TYR A 58 12.37 -34.68 -15.92
CA TYR A 58 11.38 -35.09 -14.92
C TYR A 58 11.79 -34.70 -13.48
N VAL A 59 13.07 -34.87 -13.11
CA VAL A 59 13.58 -34.46 -11.79
C VAL A 59 13.46 -32.95 -11.60
N LEU A 60 13.83 -32.18 -12.64
CA LEU A 60 13.76 -30.72 -12.62
C LEU A 60 12.31 -30.23 -12.46
N ASP A 61 11.35 -30.83 -13.18
CA ASP A 61 9.92 -30.51 -13.08
C ASP A 61 9.39 -30.79 -11.67
N CYS A 62 9.74 -31.94 -11.09
CA CYS A 62 9.38 -32.30 -9.71
C CYS A 62 9.93 -31.29 -8.70
N VAL A 63 11.15 -30.78 -8.92
CA VAL A 63 11.78 -29.80 -8.04
C VAL A 63 11.12 -28.43 -8.19
N GLU A 64 10.79 -28.00 -9.40
CA GLU A 64 10.02 -26.77 -9.65
C GLU A 64 8.67 -26.79 -8.94
N GLU A 65 7.93 -27.90 -9.06
CA GLU A 65 6.65 -28.09 -8.39
C GLU A 65 6.82 -28.06 -6.86
N CYS A 66 7.84 -28.73 -6.33
CA CYS A 66 8.15 -28.68 -4.90
C CYS A 66 8.44 -27.27 -4.40
N ILE A 67 9.15 -26.45 -5.18
CA ILE A 67 9.43 -25.04 -4.84
C ILE A 67 8.15 -24.23 -4.86
N SER A 68 7.32 -24.40 -5.89
CA SER A 68 6.04 -23.71 -6.03
C SER A 68 5.11 -24.01 -4.84
N VAL A 69 4.98 -25.28 -4.46
CA VAL A 69 4.20 -25.70 -3.28
C VAL A 69 4.83 -25.20 -1.98
N ALA A 70 6.15 -25.22 -1.86
CA ALA A 70 6.82 -24.71 -0.66
C ALA A 70 6.63 -23.20 -0.48
N ALA A 71 6.66 -22.42 -1.56
CA ALA A 71 6.43 -20.98 -1.51
C ALA A 71 5.01 -20.66 -1.01
N VAL A 72 3.99 -21.41 -1.45
CA VAL A 72 2.62 -21.32 -0.93
C VAL A 72 2.53 -21.80 0.52
N GLY A 73 3.18 -22.93 0.86
CA GLY A 73 3.17 -23.46 2.22
C GLY A 73 3.82 -22.55 3.26
N LEU A 74 4.79 -21.72 2.86
CA LEU A 74 5.39 -20.68 3.70
C LEU A 74 4.40 -19.56 4.05
N GLN A 75 3.35 -19.35 3.25
CA GLN A 75 2.24 -18.45 3.55
C GLN A 75 1.22 -19.10 4.49
N ASP A 76 0.80 -20.33 4.21
CA ASP A 76 -0.34 -20.98 4.89
C ASP A 76 -0.04 -21.40 6.33
N GLY A 77 1.23 -21.62 6.68
CA GLY A 77 1.64 -21.99 8.04
C GLY A 77 1.21 -20.99 9.12
N ASP A 78 0.84 -19.77 8.75
CA ASP A 78 0.49 -18.67 9.67
C ASP A 78 -0.93 -18.09 9.47
N ALA A 79 -1.72 -18.59 8.51
CA ALA A 79 -3.09 -18.11 8.21
C ALA A 79 -4.15 -18.44 9.28
N MET A 80 -3.75 -19.08 10.39
CA MET A 80 -4.65 -19.61 11.43
C MET A 80 -4.81 -18.70 12.67
N LEU A 81 -4.29 -17.46 12.68
CA LEU A 81 -4.39 -16.57 13.85
C LEU A 81 -4.86 -15.16 13.47
N GLU A 82 -5.93 -14.74 14.15
CA GLU A 82 -6.60 -13.44 14.28
C GLU A 82 -5.83 -12.19 13.84
N GLU A 83 -6.53 -11.25 13.17
CA GLU A 83 -6.06 -9.95 12.61
C GLU A 83 -4.65 -10.01 11.98
N GLY A 84 -4.59 -10.01 10.64
CA GLY A 84 -3.33 -10.06 9.89
C GLY A 84 -2.25 -9.13 10.46
N SER A 85 -1.08 -9.69 10.77
CA SER A 85 0.05 -8.96 11.36
C SER A 85 1.06 -8.58 10.28
N VAL A 86 1.33 -7.28 10.14
CA VAL A 86 2.34 -6.75 9.19
C VAL A 86 3.69 -7.43 9.39
N SER A 87 4.20 -7.46 10.64
CA SER A 87 5.48 -8.09 10.94
C SER A 87 5.57 -9.55 10.50
N LYS A 88 4.47 -10.33 10.59
CA LYS A 88 4.46 -11.72 10.15
C LYS A 88 4.46 -11.82 8.63
N ALA A 89 3.61 -11.06 7.94
CA ALA A 89 3.56 -11.06 6.48
C ALA A 89 4.92 -10.64 5.88
N VAL A 90 5.57 -9.63 6.47
CA VAL A 90 6.93 -9.21 6.09
C VAL A 90 7.97 -10.32 6.35
N GLN A 91 7.85 -11.06 7.47
CA GLN A 91 8.72 -12.20 7.74
C GLN A 91 8.53 -13.34 6.73
N THR A 92 7.29 -13.58 6.28
CA THR A 92 6.99 -14.55 5.22
C THR A 92 7.60 -14.13 3.88
N MET A 93 7.50 -12.85 3.50
CA MET A 93 8.20 -12.31 2.32
C MET A 93 9.70 -12.58 2.40
N ALA A 94 10.30 -12.33 3.55
CA ALA A 94 11.73 -12.57 3.78
C ALA A 94 12.10 -14.06 3.64
N ASN A 95 11.24 -14.96 4.12
CA ASN A 95 11.42 -16.40 3.97
C ASN A 95 11.37 -16.83 2.50
N ILE A 96 10.41 -16.32 1.74
CA ILE A 96 10.24 -16.62 0.32
C ILE A 96 11.44 -16.08 -0.48
N ALA A 97 11.86 -14.84 -0.23
CA ALA A 97 13.04 -14.26 -0.86
C ALA A 97 14.31 -15.06 -0.55
N ALA A 98 14.48 -15.54 0.69
CA ALA A 98 15.60 -16.39 1.05
C ALA A 98 15.57 -17.76 0.36
N LEU A 99 14.38 -18.37 0.20
CA LEU A 99 14.21 -19.57 -0.62
C LEU A 99 14.63 -19.30 -2.06
N GLN A 100 14.12 -18.22 -2.65
CA GLN A 100 14.41 -17.77 -4.02
C GLN A 100 15.93 -17.59 -4.25
N HIS A 101 16.62 -16.88 -3.35
CA HIS A 101 18.07 -16.69 -3.42
C HIS A 101 18.87 -17.99 -3.30
N SER A 102 18.30 -19.05 -2.72
CA SER A 102 18.95 -20.36 -2.60
C SER A 102 18.79 -21.23 -3.86
N LEU A 103 17.84 -20.92 -4.74
CA LEU A 103 17.48 -21.76 -5.90
C LEU A 103 18.66 -22.00 -6.85
N PRO A 104 19.47 -21.01 -7.26
CA PRO A 104 20.59 -21.27 -8.18
C PRO A 104 21.58 -22.30 -7.63
N ARG A 105 21.84 -22.26 -6.32
CA ARG A 105 22.74 -23.22 -5.65
C ARG A 105 22.10 -24.61 -5.55
N LEU A 106 20.81 -24.67 -5.27
CA LEU A 106 20.05 -25.93 -5.21
C LEU A 106 20.08 -26.63 -6.57
N PHE A 107 19.68 -25.92 -7.64
CA PHE A 107 19.70 -26.44 -9.01
C PHE A 107 21.11 -26.86 -9.44
N GLY A 108 22.14 -26.06 -9.16
CA GLY A 108 23.52 -26.41 -9.47
C GLY A 108 24.01 -27.68 -8.74
N THR A 109 23.55 -27.90 -7.50
CA THR A 109 23.86 -29.11 -6.73
C THR A 109 23.18 -30.34 -7.33
N LEU A 110 21.89 -30.22 -7.66
CA LEU A 110 21.12 -31.29 -8.29
C LEU A 110 21.67 -31.67 -9.66
N MET A 111 21.96 -30.69 -10.52
CA MET A 111 22.56 -30.91 -11.84
C MET A 111 23.89 -31.68 -11.74
N ARG A 112 24.77 -31.28 -10.82
CA ARG A 112 26.02 -32.00 -10.57
C ARG A 112 25.78 -33.42 -10.10
N GLY A 113 24.85 -33.62 -9.18
CA GLY A 113 24.46 -34.95 -8.69
C GLY A 113 23.97 -35.85 -9.82
N MET A 114 23.05 -35.35 -10.66
CA MET A 114 22.50 -36.05 -11.81
C MET A 114 23.57 -36.44 -12.84
N CYS A 115 24.56 -35.57 -13.07
CA CYS A 115 25.72 -35.93 -13.91
C CYS A 115 26.55 -37.06 -13.28
N HIS A 116 26.79 -37.02 -11.97
CA HIS A 116 27.61 -38.03 -11.28
C HIS A 116 26.98 -39.43 -11.26
N VAL A 117 25.66 -39.51 -11.16
CA VAL A 117 24.94 -40.79 -11.17
C VAL A 117 24.60 -41.28 -12.59
N GLY A 118 25.04 -40.57 -13.63
CA GLY A 118 24.86 -40.98 -15.03
C GLY A 118 23.48 -40.67 -15.62
N LEU A 119 22.62 -39.93 -14.90
CA LEU A 119 21.29 -39.52 -15.39
C LEU A 119 21.39 -38.50 -16.53
N ILE A 120 22.49 -37.74 -16.59
CA ILE A 120 22.80 -36.81 -17.68
C ILE A 120 24.08 -37.30 -18.37
N ARG A 121 23.96 -37.65 -19.65
CA ARG A 121 25.11 -38.04 -20.48
C ARG A 121 25.78 -36.82 -21.09
N ASN A 122 27.06 -36.96 -21.46
CA ASN A 122 27.87 -35.86 -22.00
C ASN A 122 27.25 -35.21 -23.24
N ASP A 123 26.59 -35.99 -24.11
CA ASP A 123 25.92 -35.52 -25.32
C ASP A 123 24.57 -34.82 -25.06
N GLN A 124 24.08 -34.87 -23.83
CA GLN A 124 22.80 -34.27 -23.39
C GLN A 124 23.00 -33.09 -22.44
N LEU A 125 24.25 -32.76 -22.10
CA LEU A 125 24.59 -31.84 -21.02
C LEU A 125 24.06 -30.43 -21.29
N ASP A 126 24.40 -29.86 -22.44
CA ASP A 126 24.05 -28.47 -22.79
C ASP A 126 22.53 -28.25 -22.84
N ASP A 127 21.81 -29.16 -23.49
CA ASP A 127 20.34 -29.08 -23.60
C ASP A 127 19.67 -29.24 -22.23
N THR A 128 20.20 -30.11 -21.35
CA THR A 128 19.67 -30.28 -19.99
C THR A 128 19.98 -29.06 -19.12
N PHE A 129 21.13 -28.41 -19.30
CA PHE A 129 21.44 -27.14 -18.62
C PHE A 129 20.49 -26.01 -19.06
N ALA A 130 20.23 -25.88 -20.37
CA ALA A 130 19.27 -24.90 -20.88
C ALA A 130 17.85 -25.13 -20.32
N TYR A 131 17.46 -26.40 -20.18
CA TYR A 131 16.20 -26.75 -19.54
C TYR A 131 16.19 -26.38 -18.05
N ALA A 132 17.24 -26.72 -17.31
CA ALA A 132 17.37 -26.38 -15.89
C ALA A 132 17.30 -24.85 -15.64
N GLU A 133 17.84 -24.04 -16.55
CA GLU A 133 17.70 -22.57 -16.48
C GLU A 133 16.24 -22.13 -16.67
N THR A 134 15.50 -22.78 -17.57
CA THR A 134 14.08 -22.50 -17.81
C THR A 134 13.24 -22.87 -16.59
N THR A 135 13.45 -24.06 -16.04
CA THR A 135 12.81 -24.53 -14.80
C THR A 135 13.15 -23.62 -13.61
N LEU A 136 14.40 -23.18 -13.49
CA LEU A 136 14.83 -22.24 -12.45
C LEU A 136 14.07 -20.91 -12.58
N LYS A 137 13.90 -20.37 -13.79
CA LYS A 137 13.10 -19.16 -14.03
C LYS A 137 11.62 -19.36 -13.66
N GLY A 138 11.07 -20.55 -13.90
CA GLY A 138 9.71 -20.90 -13.49
C GLY A 138 9.55 -20.90 -11.97
N ALA A 139 10.47 -21.54 -11.26
CA ALA A 139 10.52 -21.56 -9.80
C ALA A 139 10.72 -20.15 -9.18
N ASP A 140 11.57 -19.34 -9.81
CA ASP A 140 11.81 -17.94 -9.44
C ASP A 140 10.52 -17.11 -9.53
N LYS A 141 9.83 -17.20 -10.66
CA LYS A 141 8.53 -16.54 -10.88
C LYS A 141 7.47 -16.98 -9.89
N ALA A 142 7.46 -18.26 -9.48
CA ALA A 142 6.54 -18.75 -8.46
C ALA A 142 6.80 -18.09 -7.09
N CYS A 143 8.07 -17.88 -6.72
CA CYS A 143 8.43 -17.16 -5.50
C CYS A 143 8.01 -15.68 -5.58
N ASP A 144 8.30 -14.99 -6.68
CA ASP A 144 7.90 -13.60 -6.91
C ASP A 144 6.38 -13.40 -6.77
N ALA A 145 5.59 -14.31 -7.33
CA ALA A 145 4.14 -14.26 -7.22
C ALA A 145 3.67 -14.29 -5.76
N GLN A 146 4.31 -15.09 -4.90
CA GLN A 146 3.96 -15.16 -3.49
C GLN A 146 4.42 -13.92 -2.71
N VAL A 147 5.60 -13.37 -3.03
CA VAL A 147 6.05 -12.08 -2.46
C VAL A 147 5.06 -10.96 -2.81
N GLY A 148 4.62 -10.88 -4.06
CA GLY A 148 3.62 -9.91 -4.51
C GLY A 148 2.27 -10.07 -3.80
N HIS A 149 1.83 -11.30 -3.55
CA HIS A 149 0.62 -11.55 -2.78
C HIS A 149 0.76 -11.09 -1.32
N MET A 150 1.89 -11.36 -0.67
CA MET A 150 2.17 -10.88 0.68
C MET A 150 2.28 -9.36 0.76
N TYR A 151 2.84 -8.70 -0.25
CA TYR A 151 2.84 -7.24 -0.35
C TYR A 151 1.41 -6.68 -0.32
N ASN A 152 0.51 -7.25 -1.13
CA ASN A 152 -0.89 -6.84 -1.14
C ASN A 152 -1.56 -7.07 0.22
N LEU A 153 -1.29 -8.19 0.88
CA LEU A 153 -1.80 -8.46 2.22
C LEU A 153 -1.32 -7.41 3.23
N VAL A 154 -0.03 -7.05 3.22
CA VAL A 154 0.51 -5.98 4.07
C VAL A 154 -0.21 -4.67 3.80
N TYR A 155 -0.39 -4.31 2.53
CA TYR A 155 -1.10 -3.09 2.16
C TYR A 155 -2.56 -3.09 2.66
N GLU A 156 -3.30 -4.18 2.50
CA GLU A 156 -4.69 -4.27 2.97
C GLU A 156 -4.80 -4.18 4.50
N ILE A 157 -3.87 -4.79 5.25
CA ILE A 157 -3.80 -4.63 6.71
C ILE A 157 -3.55 -3.16 7.09
N CYS A 158 -2.58 -2.52 6.43
CA CYS A 158 -2.25 -1.11 6.65
C CYS A 158 -3.46 -0.21 6.37
N ARG A 159 -4.08 -0.41 5.22
CA ARG A 159 -5.27 0.31 4.77
C ARG A 159 -6.42 0.18 5.76
N GLY A 160 -6.75 -1.05 6.17
CA GLY A 160 -7.84 -1.32 7.11
C GLY A 160 -7.65 -0.66 8.48
N LYS A 161 -6.41 -0.63 9.01
CA LYS A 161 -6.14 0.10 10.26
C LYS A 161 -6.14 1.62 10.09
N ILE A 162 -5.63 2.14 8.97
CA ILE A 162 -5.74 3.58 8.66
C ILE A 162 -7.22 3.99 8.61
N ASP A 163 -8.05 3.24 7.89
CA ASP A 163 -9.49 3.51 7.80
C ASP A 163 -10.15 3.43 9.18
N SER A 164 -9.79 2.43 10.00
CA SER A 164 -10.28 2.33 11.38
C SER A 164 -9.95 3.56 12.23
N HIS A 165 -8.71 4.08 12.14
CA HIS A 165 -8.31 5.30 12.85
C HIS A 165 -9.06 6.54 12.36
N ILE A 166 -9.20 6.70 11.04
CA ILE A 166 -9.93 7.81 10.43
C ILE A 166 -11.40 7.75 10.84
N ASN A 167 -12.06 6.60 10.66
CA ASN A 167 -13.48 6.43 10.95
C ASN A 167 -13.78 6.67 12.43
N PHE A 168 -12.99 6.09 13.33
CA PHE A 168 -13.18 6.26 14.77
C PHE A 168 -13.01 7.72 15.21
N ALA A 169 -11.96 8.38 14.73
CA ALA A 169 -11.66 9.74 15.18
C ALA A 169 -12.52 10.81 14.51
N LEU A 170 -12.86 10.63 13.23
CA LEU A 170 -13.56 11.63 12.43
C LEU A 170 -15.09 11.45 12.40
N GLY A 171 -15.61 10.29 12.83
CA GLY A 171 -17.05 9.99 12.91
C GLY A 171 -17.88 11.01 13.68
N ASN A 172 -17.32 11.54 14.79
CA ASN A 172 -17.97 12.55 15.64
C ASN A 172 -17.20 13.87 15.67
N PHE A 173 -16.37 14.13 14.66
CA PHE A 173 -15.50 15.29 14.66
C PHE A 173 -16.27 16.59 14.46
N GLN A 174 -15.89 17.62 15.22
CA GLN A 174 -16.51 18.94 15.15
C GLN A 174 -15.90 19.80 14.03
N TRP A 175 -16.44 19.63 12.82
CA TRP A 175 -16.05 20.38 11.61
C TRP A 175 -16.47 21.85 11.60
N VAL A 176 -17.37 22.25 12.50
CA VAL A 176 -17.78 23.64 12.74
C VAL A 176 -17.29 24.05 14.13
N SER A 177 -16.19 24.80 14.16
CA SER A 177 -15.44 25.09 15.38
C SER A 177 -15.57 26.55 15.79
N LYS A 178 -15.55 26.84 17.10
CA LYS A 178 -15.63 28.23 17.59
C LYS A 178 -14.37 29.05 17.34
N SER A 179 -13.22 28.37 17.24
CA SER A 179 -11.89 28.98 17.05
C SER A 179 -10.97 28.02 16.30
N ALA A 180 -9.89 28.59 15.74
CA ALA A 180 -8.77 27.80 15.26
C ALA A 180 -8.04 27.17 16.46
N ARG A 181 -7.45 26.01 16.22
CA ARG A 181 -6.55 25.34 17.17
C ARG A 181 -5.12 25.79 16.91
N ASP A 182 -4.27 25.59 17.92
CA ASP A 182 -2.83 25.85 17.83
C ASP A 182 -2.04 24.57 17.48
N MET A 183 -2.67 23.40 17.60
CA MET A 183 -2.06 22.08 17.41
C MET A 183 -2.92 21.22 16.47
N PRO A 184 -2.31 20.26 15.75
CA PRO A 184 -3.04 19.29 14.93
C PRO A 184 -3.97 18.43 15.79
N ASN A 185 -4.94 17.79 15.13
CA ASN A 185 -5.87 16.91 15.79
C ASN A 185 -5.19 15.64 16.31
N ALA A 186 -5.68 15.11 17.44
CA ALA A 186 -5.10 13.93 18.08
C ALA A 186 -5.09 12.67 17.20
N TYR A 187 -5.96 12.60 16.19
CA TYR A 187 -5.97 11.47 15.25
C TYR A 187 -4.75 11.46 14.34
N CYS A 188 -4.16 12.62 14.03
CA CYS A 188 -2.92 12.70 13.25
C CYS A 188 -1.81 11.95 13.96
N GLU A 189 -1.62 12.19 15.26
CA GLU A 189 -0.64 11.48 16.08
C GLU A 189 -0.93 9.97 16.11
N GLY A 190 -2.19 9.56 16.25
CA GLY A 190 -2.58 8.15 16.23
C GLY A 190 -2.20 7.45 14.92
N ILE A 191 -2.51 8.07 13.77
CA ILE A 191 -2.15 7.54 12.45
C ILE A 191 -0.64 7.55 12.26
N ILE A 192 0.04 8.65 12.60
CA ILE A 192 1.49 8.77 12.47
C ILE A 192 2.21 7.73 13.30
N GLN A 193 1.79 7.52 14.55
CA GLN A 193 2.39 6.52 15.43
C GLN A 193 2.18 5.11 14.87
N TYR A 194 0.98 4.81 14.35
CA TYR A 194 0.72 3.56 13.65
C TYR A 194 1.66 3.38 12.45
N LEU A 195 1.77 4.39 11.58
CA LEU A 195 2.63 4.34 10.40
C LEU A 195 4.12 4.20 10.78
N ARG A 196 4.60 4.92 11.80
CA ARG A 196 5.98 4.77 12.32
C ARG A 196 6.25 3.34 12.77
N MET A 197 5.33 2.75 13.54
CA MET A 197 5.46 1.38 14.01
C MET A 197 5.46 0.39 12.83
N THR A 198 4.52 0.53 11.90
CA THR A 198 4.43 -0.30 10.69
C THR A 198 5.69 -0.19 9.84
N PHE A 199 6.15 1.03 9.53
CA PHE A 199 7.32 1.27 8.68
C PHE A 199 8.61 0.73 9.30
N SER A 200 8.72 0.75 10.64
CA SER A 200 9.86 0.14 11.35
C SER A 200 9.96 -1.39 11.17
N GLN A 201 8.86 -2.05 10.82
CA GLN A 201 8.80 -3.50 10.63
C GLN A 201 9.14 -3.94 9.20
N LEU A 202 9.20 -3.01 8.24
CA LEU A 202 9.37 -3.33 6.82
C LEU A 202 10.80 -3.68 6.42
N GLY A 203 11.74 -3.68 7.37
CA GLY A 203 13.17 -3.92 7.12
C GLY A 203 13.50 -5.09 6.17
N PRO A 204 12.85 -6.26 6.31
CA PRO A 204 13.08 -7.41 5.44
C PRO A 204 12.62 -7.27 3.98
N MET A 205 11.80 -6.28 3.64
CA MET A 205 11.39 -6.00 2.25
C MET A 205 12.50 -5.27 1.49
N ASP A 206 12.54 -5.41 0.17
CA ASP A 206 13.41 -4.62 -0.69
C ASP A 206 13.02 -3.13 -0.68
N GLU A 207 13.96 -2.26 -1.04
CA GLU A 207 13.77 -0.80 -0.99
C GLU A 207 12.59 -0.32 -1.84
N GLY A 208 12.41 -0.90 -3.03
CA GLY A 208 11.32 -0.55 -3.94
C GLY A 208 9.96 -0.83 -3.32
N SER A 209 9.76 -2.04 -2.78
CA SER A 209 8.50 -2.39 -2.10
C SER A 209 8.28 -1.56 -0.84
N ARG A 210 9.33 -1.28 -0.05
CA ARG A 210 9.19 -0.40 1.13
C ARG A 210 8.70 0.98 0.73
N PHE A 211 9.34 1.62 -0.25
CA PHE A 211 8.93 2.95 -0.71
C PHE A 211 7.52 2.92 -1.29
N GLY A 212 7.19 1.90 -2.10
CA GLY A 212 5.84 1.67 -2.59
C GLY A 212 4.80 1.68 -1.47
N LEU A 213 5.05 0.97 -0.37
CA LEU A 213 4.12 0.91 0.75
C LEU A 213 4.02 2.25 1.50
N HIS A 214 5.11 3.02 1.62
CA HIS A 214 5.06 4.37 2.20
C HIS A 214 4.13 5.27 1.38
N PHE A 215 4.32 5.31 0.06
CA PHE A 215 3.48 6.07 -0.87
C PHE A 215 2.03 5.61 -0.82
N SER A 216 1.77 4.30 -0.83
CA SER A 216 0.41 3.76 -0.77
C SER A 216 -0.30 4.12 0.55
N CYS A 217 0.38 4.03 1.69
CA CYS A 217 -0.22 4.39 2.98
C CYS A 217 -0.48 5.89 3.11
N CYS A 218 0.51 6.75 2.79
CA CYS A 218 0.36 8.20 2.87
C CYS A 218 -0.65 8.72 1.84
N GLY A 219 -0.63 8.17 0.63
CA GLY A 219 -1.61 8.42 -0.41
C GLY A 219 -3.02 8.04 0.02
N HIS A 220 -3.20 6.89 0.66
CA HIS A 220 -4.51 6.47 1.18
C HIS A 220 -5.04 7.44 2.25
N VAL A 221 -4.21 7.87 3.20
CA VAL A 221 -4.59 8.90 4.19
C VAL A 221 -5.04 10.18 3.48
N ALA A 222 -4.24 10.69 2.54
CA ALA A 222 -4.56 11.90 1.80
C ALA A 222 -5.87 11.76 1.01
N GLU A 223 -6.04 10.65 0.27
CA GLU A 223 -7.22 10.36 -0.53
C GLU A 223 -8.48 10.30 0.33
N ARG A 224 -8.43 9.61 1.48
CA ARG A 224 -9.57 9.52 2.41
C ARG A 224 -9.98 10.88 2.95
N LEU A 225 -9.01 11.73 3.32
CA LEU A 225 -9.27 13.08 3.79
C LEU A 225 -9.79 14.01 2.68
N VAL A 226 -9.29 13.86 1.44
CA VAL A 226 -9.83 14.58 0.27
C VAL A 226 -11.29 14.19 0.04
N LYS A 227 -11.60 12.89 -0.07
CA LYS A 227 -12.97 12.38 -0.27
C LYS A 227 -13.92 12.86 0.83
N LEU A 228 -13.47 12.82 2.08
CA LEU A 228 -14.23 13.31 3.23
C LEU A 228 -14.67 14.78 3.06
N LEU A 229 -13.78 15.63 2.52
CA LEU A 229 -14.04 17.06 2.27
C LEU A 229 -14.82 17.30 0.97
N THR A 230 -14.55 16.54 -0.09
CA THR A 230 -14.98 16.91 -1.45
C THR A 230 -16.11 16.08 -2.01
N ASP A 231 -16.38 14.89 -1.48
CA ASP A 231 -17.45 14.05 -2.03
C ASP A 231 -18.81 14.61 -1.59
N PRO A 232 -19.85 14.57 -2.44
CA PRO A 232 -21.17 15.06 -2.06
C PRO A 232 -21.70 14.33 -0.83
N HIS A 233 -22.28 15.08 0.12
CA HIS A 233 -22.99 14.44 1.24
C HIS A 233 -24.34 13.92 0.73
N ILE A 234 -24.46 12.61 0.54
CA ILE A 234 -25.72 11.97 0.15
C ILE A 234 -26.61 11.91 1.40
N GLY A 235 -27.42 12.94 1.62
CA GLY A 235 -28.32 13.02 2.77
C GLY A 235 -29.43 11.95 2.74
N GLU A 236 -29.61 11.25 3.88
CA GLU A 236 -30.78 10.56 4.48
C GLU A 236 -31.86 9.82 3.62
N TYR A 237 -31.84 9.84 2.29
CA TYR A 237 -32.88 9.26 1.43
C TYR A 237 -32.53 7.90 0.80
N HIS A 238 -31.40 7.29 1.16
CA HIS A 238 -31.06 5.91 0.79
C HIS A 238 -30.82 5.00 2.00
N ASN A 239 -31.69 5.09 3.02
CA ASN A 239 -31.67 4.20 4.18
C ASN A 239 -32.32 2.81 3.95
N HIS A 240 -32.59 2.41 2.71
CA HIS A 240 -33.11 1.07 2.42
C HIS A 240 -32.42 0.47 1.18
N HIS A 241 -31.16 0.04 1.32
CA HIS A 241 -30.59 -1.16 0.66
C HIS A 241 -29.09 -1.44 0.92
N HIS A 242 -28.50 -0.95 2.02
CA HIS A 242 -27.26 -1.54 2.56
C HIS A 242 -27.50 -2.18 3.93
N HIS A 243 -28.44 -3.11 3.97
CA HIS A 243 -28.39 -4.23 4.90
C HIS A 243 -27.88 -5.46 4.16
N GLY A 244 -26.57 -5.54 4.04
CA GLY A 244 -25.82 -6.75 3.74
C GLY A 244 -24.59 -6.71 4.64
N GLY A 245 -24.55 -7.58 5.66
CA GLY A 245 -23.42 -7.68 6.57
C GLY A 245 -22.12 -7.91 5.80
N GLY A 246 -21.11 -7.07 6.05
CA GLY A 246 -19.79 -7.20 5.46
C GLY A 246 -18.97 -5.91 5.52
N ALA A 247 -18.25 -5.70 6.62
CA ALA A 247 -16.87 -5.20 6.67
C ALA A 247 -16.45 -3.86 6.01
N ASP A 248 -17.35 -2.93 5.64
CA ASP A 248 -16.90 -1.63 5.09
C ASP A 248 -17.73 -0.43 5.60
N GLU A 249 -17.64 -0.15 6.92
CA GLU A 249 -18.16 1.08 7.53
C GLU A 249 -17.29 2.28 7.12
N THR A 250 -17.35 2.68 5.86
CA THR A 250 -16.64 3.87 5.38
C THR A 250 -17.28 5.13 5.97
N LEU A 251 -16.48 5.98 6.63
CA LEU A 251 -16.93 7.28 7.12
C LEU A 251 -17.54 8.10 5.97
N PRO A 252 -18.81 8.56 6.09
CA PRO A 252 -19.45 9.34 5.05
C PRO A 252 -18.82 10.72 4.90
N PRO A 253 -18.93 11.36 3.71
CA PRO A 253 -18.45 12.72 3.50
C PRO A 253 -19.10 13.71 4.47
N ILE A 254 -18.37 14.74 4.90
CA ILE A 254 -18.87 15.68 5.90
C ILE A 254 -20.03 16.50 5.36
N ALA A 255 -21.03 16.75 6.21
CA ALA A 255 -22.19 17.55 5.84
C ALA A 255 -21.94 19.07 5.97
N ARG A 256 -21.08 19.48 6.90
CA ARG A 256 -20.91 20.89 7.31
C ARG A 256 -19.46 21.17 7.71
N ILE A 257 -18.93 22.33 7.33
CA ILE A 257 -17.60 22.80 7.72
C ILE A 257 -17.57 24.33 7.79
N ASP A 258 -16.71 24.93 8.60
CA ASP A 258 -16.48 26.38 8.61
C ASP A 258 -14.99 26.73 8.35
N ALA A 259 -14.66 28.03 8.37
CA ALA A 259 -13.27 28.49 8.22
C ALA A 259 -12.32 27.87 9.23
N TYR A 260 -12.78 27.63 10.46
CA TYR A 260 -11.96 27.09 11.53
C TYR A 260 -11.73 25.59 11.34
N GLY A 261 -12.74 24.83 10.91
CA GLY A 261 -12.60 23.43 10.50
C GLY A 261 -11.58 23.27 9.38
N LEU A 262 -11.66 24.10 8.33
CA LEU A 262 -10.68 24.10 7.23
C LEU A 262 -9.28 24.49 7.70
N ARG A 263 -9.16 25.49 8.58
CA ARG A 263 -7.88 25.89 9.15
C ARG A 263 -7.27 24.79 10.01
N ASN A 264 -8.06 24.10 10.80
CA ASN A 264 -7.59 22.97 11.62
C ASN A 264 -7.13 21.82 10.72
N MET A 265 -7.84 21.54 9.61
CA MET A 265 -7.38 20.57 8.62
C MET A 265 -6.05 20.98 7.96
N CYS A 266 -5.81 22.28 7.71
CA CYS A 266 -4.49 22.74 7.23
C CYS A 266 -3.36 22.36 8.20
N LEU A 267 -3.60 22.42 9.52
CA LEU A 267 -2.62 22.02 10.53
C LEU A 267 -2.38 20.50 10.50
N ASP A 268 -3.45 19.72 10.35
CA ASP A 268 -3.35 18.26 10.20
C ASP A 268 -2.52 17.88 8.97
N VAL A 269 -2.74 18.56 7.84
CA VAL A 269 -1.98 18.33 6.60
C VAL A 269 -0.49 18.63 6.80
N GLN A 270 -0.17 19.74 7.47
CA GLN A 270 1.22 20.09 7.77
C GLN A 270 1.89 19.04 8.68
N GLU A 271 1.15 18.47 9.62
CA GLU A 271 1.63 17.41 10.49
C GLU A 271 1.96 16.13 9.69
N PHE A 272 1.09 15.76 8.74
CA PHE A 272 1.34 14.62 7.85
C PHE A 272 2.50 14.87 6.87
N GLU A 273 2.64 16.09 6.32
CA GLU A 273 3.78 16.46 5.49
C GLU A 273 5.09 16.38 6.26
N ARG A 274 5.13 16.92 7.50
CA ARG A 274 6.31 16.84 8.36
C ARG A 274 6.68 15.40 8.65
N PHE A 275 5.69 14.56 8.99
CA PHE A 275 5.92 13.13 9.17
C PHE A 275 6.52 12.50 7.92
N ALA A 276 5.96 12.78 6.73
CA ALA A 276 6.44 12.24 5.48
C ALA A 276 7.90 12.63 5.20
N ASP A 277 8.27 13.89 5.43
CA ASP A 277 9.65 14.37 5.29
C ASP A 277 10.62 13.69 6.28
N GLU A 278 10.16 13.41 7.51
CA GLU A 278 10.95 12.71 8.54
C GLU A 278 11.21 11.24 8.23
N THR A 279 10.45 10.61 7.33
CA THR A 279 10.66 9.20 6.96
C THR A 279 11.97 8.98 6.18
N GLY A 280 12.50 10.03 5.53
CA GLY A 280 13.64 9.93 4.63
C GLY A 280 13.31 9.37 3.24
N VAL A 281 12.03 9.08 2.94
CA VAL A 281 11.59 8.67 1.60
C VAL A 281 11.45 9.91 0.71
N PRO A 282 12.17 10.00 -0.42
CA PRO A 282 12.10 11.16 -1.31
C PRO A 282 10.68 11.41 -1.80
N GLN A 283 10.25 12.67 -1.80
CA GLN A 283 8.97 13.12 -2.37
C GLN A 283 7.70 12.55 -1.70
N LEU A 284 7.82 11.87 -0.56
CA LEU A 284 6.65 11.29 0.11
C LEU A 284 5.63 12.35 0.55
N SER A 285 6.09 13.54 0.93
CA SER A 285 5.21 14.67 1.28
C SER A 285 4.34 15.13 0.11
N GLU A 286 4.72 14.83 -1.13
CA GLU A 286 3.93 15.17 -2.31
C GLU A 286 2.59 14.41 -2.37
N CYS A 287 2.43 13.29 -1.64
CA CYS A 287 1.14 12.60 -1.46
C CYS A 287 0.04 13.53 -0.95
N PHE A 288 0.40 14.56 -0.17
CA PHE A 288 -0.55 15.46 0.47
C PHE A 288 -0.80 16.76 -0.32
N ASN A 289 -0.16 16.94 -1.49
CA ASN A 289 -0.22 18.18 -2.26
C ASN A 289 -1.63 18.60 -2.67
N GLU A 290 -2.48 17.65 -3.07
CA GLU A 290 -3.87 17.94 -3.42
C GLU A 290 -4.66 18.44 -2.20
N LEU A 291 -4.59 17.70 -1.10
CA LEU A 291 -5.27 18.05 0.15
C LEU A 291 -4.79 19.40 0.69
N LYS A 292 -3.48 19.66 0.64
CA LYS A 292 -2.86 20.94 0.98
C LYS A 292 -3.38 22.07 0.10
N CYS A 293 -3.41 21.89 -1.22
CA CYS A 293 -3.90 22.91 -2.15
C CYS A 293 -5.37 23.24 -1.89
N LEU A 294 -6.21 22.22 -1.72
CA LEU A 294 -7.64 22.40 -1.42
C LEU A 294 -7.86 23.16 -0.12
N THR A 295 -7.25 22.69 0.97
CA THR A 295 -7.44 23.28 2.30
C THR A 295 -6.85 24.69 2.38
N SER A 296 -5.66 24.91 1.81
CA SER A 296 -5.01 26.23 1.76
C SER A 296 -5.79 27.23 0.93
N ALA A 297 -6.29 26.83 -0.24
CA ALA A 297 -7.11 27.70 -1.09
C ALA A 297 -8.40 28.12 -0.38
N MET A 298 -9.07 27.20 0.33
CA MET A 298 -10.32 27.48 1.03
C MET A 298 -10.18 28.40 2.25
N VAL A 299 -8.96 28.63 2.74
CA VAL A 299 -8.67 29.62 3.81
C VAL A 299 -7.94 30.87 3.28
N ASP A 300 -7.66 30.93 1.98
CA ASP A 300 -6.96 32.05 1.35
C ASP A 300 -7.89 33.22 1.08
N LYS A 301 -7.54 34.41 1.58
CA LYS A 301 -8.32 35.64 1.36
C LYS A 301 -8.41 36.05 -0.09
N ASP A 302 -7.44 35.65 -0.90
CA ASP A 302 -7.45 35.93 -2.33
C ASP A 302 -8.39 34.99 -3.10
N LEU A 303 -8.95 33.94 -2.48
CA LEU A 303 -9.77 32.95 -3.18
C LEU A 303 -10.91 33.59 -4.00
N PRO A 304 -11.73 34.54 -3.48
CA PRO A 304 -12.77 35.18 -4.29
C PRO A 304 -12.25 35.81 -5.60
N ARG A 305 -11.07 36.43 -5.56
CA ARG A 305 -10.40 36.99 -6.73
C ARG A 305 -9.87 35.88 -7.64
N LEU A 306 -9.20 34.87 -7.07
CA LEU A 306 -8.61 33.75 -7.80
C LEU A 306 -9.66 32.88 -8.50
N LEU A 307 -10.91 32.86 -8.00
CA LEU A 307 -12.03 32.17 -8.62
C LEU A 307 -12.61 32.92 -9.83
N MET A 308 -12.19 34.15 -10.16
CA MET A 308 -12.61 34.80 -11.40
C MET A 308 -11.84 34.26 -12.62
N LYS A 309 -12.44 34.30 -13.82
CA LYS A 309 -11.86 33.69 -15.04
C LYS A 309 -10.53 34.36 -15.42
N GLU A 310 -10.41 35.66 -15.17
CA GLU A 310 -9.24 36.48 -15.51
C GLU A 310 -8.00 36.10 -14.70
N TYR A 311 -8.18 35.49 -13.52
CA TYR A 311 -7.09 35.08 -12.63
C TYR A 311 -6.79 33.57 -12.68
N ALA A 312 -7.27 32.86 -13.71
CA ALA A 312 -7.05 31.41 -13.84
C ALA A 312 -5.56 31.02 -13.86
N THR A 313 -4.70 31.81 -14.51
CA THR A 313 -3.25 31.58 -14.55
C THR A 313 -2.60 31.75 -13.18
N ASP A 314 -2.97 32.81 -12.44
CA ASP A 314 -2.49 33.04 -11.08
C ASP A 314 -2.94 31.94 -10.13
N ARG A 315 -4.20 31.48 -10.27
CA ARG A 315 -4.76 30.35 -9.52
C ARG A 315 -3.95 29.08 -9.76
N ARG A 316 -3.67 28.71 -11.02
CA ARG A 316 -2.87 27.52 -11.36
C ARG A 316 -1.44 27.60 -10.84
N ARG A 317 -0.84 28.80 -10.81
CA ARG A 317 0.51 29.00 -10.26
C ARG A 317 0.52 28.85 -8.73
N LYS A 318 -0.48 29.38 -8.03
CA LYS A 318 -0.55 29.34 -6.56
C LYS A 318 -1.04 27.99 -6.03
N TYR A 319 -1.99 27.36 -6.73
CA TYR A 319 -2.61 26.10 -6.36
C TYR A 319 -2.69 25.15 -7.57
N PRO A 320 -1.58 24.51 -7.95
CA PRO A 320 -1.49 23.70 -9.17
C PRO A 320 -2.42 22.48 -9.18
N PHE A 321 -2.78 21.96 -8.01
CA PHE A 321 -3.66 20.79 -7.86
C PHE A 321 -5.11 21.15 -7.54
N LEU A 322 -5.49 22.44 -7.62
CA LEU A 322 -6.84 22.87 -7.25
C LEU A 322 -7.86 22.51 -8.33
N ASN A 323 -8.79 21.63 -7.98
CA ASN A 323 -9.94 21.26 -8.81
C ASN A 323 -11.17 22.10 -8.44
N MET A 324 -11.80 22.73 -9.44
CA MET A 324 -12.94 23.63 -9.25
C MET A 324 -14.20 22.92 -8.76
N GLU A 325 -14.47 21.70 -9.24
CA GLU A 325 -15.58 20.86 -8.78
C GLU A 325 -15.44 20.56 -7.28
N LYS A 326 -14.23 20.16 -6.86
CA LYS A 326 -13.91 19.90 -5.45
C LYS A 326 -14.08 21.15 -4.58
N VAL A 327 -13.68 22.32 -5.08
CA VAL A 327 -13.92 23.62 -4.41
C VAL A 327 -15.41 23.88 -4.27
N GLY A 328 -16.20 23.65 -5.32
CA GLY A 328 -17.65 23.76 -5.31
C GLY A 328 -18.28 22.88 -4.21
N ASN A 329 -17.89 21.61 -4.16
CA ASN A 329 -18.42 20.67 -3.17
C ASN A 329 -18.08 21.07 -1.72
N ILE A 330 -16.90 21.66 -1.47
CA ILE A 330 -16.55 22.20 -0.15
C ILE A 330 -17.40 23.44 0.17
N LEU A 331 -17.59 24.34 -0.80
CA LEU A 331 -18.43 25.54 -0.63
C LEU A 331 -19.89 25.18 -0.32
N GLU A 332 -20.44 24.10 -0.88
CA GLU A 332 -21.78 23.62 -0.58
C GLU A 332 -21.95 23.21 0.89
N LYS A 333 -20.87 22.70 1.50
CA LYS A 333 -20.81 22.30 2.91
C LYS A 333 -20.48 23.46 3.85
N TYR A 334 -20.08 24.61 3.31
CA TYR A 334 -19.55 25.71 4.10
C TYR A 334 -20.66 26.43 4.90
N VAL A 335 -20.53 26.41 6.22
CA VAL A 335 -21.41 27.13 7.14
C VAL A 335 -20.88 28.54 7.29
N GLY A 336 -21.45 29.47 6.51
CA GLY A 336 -21.10 30.89 6.60
C GLY A 336 -21.29 31.46 8.00
N MET A 337 -20.59 32.55 8.31
CA MET A 337 -20.69 33.21 9.62
C MET A 337 -22.11 33.70 9.91
N GLY A 338 -22.62 33.42 11.11
CA GLY A 338 -23.93 33.87 11.58
C GLY A 338 -23.94 35.34 12.04
N LEU A 339 -25.12 35.96 12.06
CA LEU A 339 -25.31 37.33 12.55
C LEU A 339 -24.85 37.55 14.00
N GLY A 340 -24.84 36.51 14.84
CA GLY A 340 -24.40 36.58 16.24
C GLY A 340 -22.89 36.81 16.41
N ASP A 341 -22.05 36.32 15.49
CA ASP A 341 -20.60 36.54 15.53
C ASP A 341 -20.19 37.97 15.14
N LYS A 342 -21.09 38.72 14.50
CA LYS A 342 -20.87 40.13 14.12
C LYS A 342 -20.85 41.07 15.32
N LEU A 343 -21.55 40.72 16.41
CA LEU A 343 -21.77 41.61 17.55
C LEU A 343 -20.71 41.47 18.66
N ILE A 344 -19.98 40.34 18.70
CA ILE A 344 -18.99 40.06 19.77
C ILE A 344 -17.54 40.32 19.29
N ARG A 345 -17.28 40.45 17.99
CA ARG A 345 -15.92 40.50 17.39
C ARG A 345 -15.34 41.90 17.17
N SER A 346 -15.57 42.81 18.11
CA SER A 346 -14.80 44.05 18.20
C SER A 346 -13.46 43.76 18.89
N SER A 347 -12.36 43.80 18.12
CA SER A 347 -10.94 43.76 18.52
C SER A 347 -10.17 42.42 18.35
N THR A 348 -9.24 42.49 17.39
CA THR A 348 -7.88 41.93 17.41
C THR A 348 -7.68 40.41 17.51
N LYS A 349 -7.45 39.77 16.34
CA LYS A 349 -6.44 38.71 16.03
C LYS A 349 -6.85 37.72 14.91
N HIS A 350 -8.10 37.68 14.45
CA HIS A 350 -8.54 36.72 13.41
C HIS A 350 -8.31 37.15 11.96
N SER A 351 -7.43 38.13 11.69
CA SER A 351 -7.29 38.73 10.36
C SER A 351 -6.41 37.93 9.39
N GLU A 352 -6.24 36.62 9.53
CA GLU A 352 -5.30 35.85 8.69
C GLU A 352 -5.97 34.83 7.77
N ILE A 353 -7.21 34.42 8.05
CA ILE A 353 -7.93 33.40 7.27
C ILE A 353 -9.18 33.97 6.61
N LEU A 354 -9.57 33.40 5.46
CA LEU A 354 -10.82 33.71 4.78
C LEU A 354 -12.01 33.22 5.62
N THR A 355 -12.91 34.14 5.95
CA THR A 355 -14.19 33.85 6.56
C THR A 355 -15.29 34.39 5.66
N MET A 356 -16.28 33.56 5.32
CA MET A 356 -17.33 33.92 4.36
C MET A 356 -18.71 33.99 5.01
N GLU A 357 -19.52 34.94 4.59
CA GLU A 357 -20.95 34.98 4.86
C GLU A 357 -21.72 34.06 3.89
N LYS A 358 -22.92 33.63 4.30
CA LYS A 358 -23.78 32.78 3.44
C LYS A 358 -24.04 33.39 2.05
N LYS A 359 -24.11 34.71 1.94
CA LYS A 359 -24.28 35.41 0.65
C LYS A 359 -23.06 35.28 -0.24
N GLU A 360 -21.87 35.44 0.33
CA GLU A 360 -20.59 35.31 -0.39
C GLU A 360 -20.35 33.89 -0.86
N VAL A 361 -20.63 32.88 -0.01
CA VAL A 361 -20.57 31.46 -0.39
C VAL A 361 -21.43 31.17 -1.62
N ASN A 362 -22.67 31.67 -1.64
CA ASN A 362 -23.58 31.50 -2.78
C ASN A 362 -23.08 32.17 -4.06
N GLU A 363 -22.41 33.32 -3.94
CA GLU A 363 -21.80 34.01 -5.08
C GLU A 363 -20.61 33.22 -5.63
N LEU A 364 -19.72 32.74 -4.75
CA LEU A 364 -18.60 31.90 -5.15
C LEU A 364 -19.06 30.58 -5.78
N LEU A 365 -20.10 29.95 -5.26
CA LEU A 365 -20.70 28.75 -5.86
C LEU A 365 -21.18 29.00 -7.29
N ARG A 366 -21.80 30.14 -7.56
CA ARG A 366 -22.19 30.52 -8.93
C ARG A 366 -20.98 30.73 -9.83
N LEU A 367 -19.93 31.38 -9.32
CA LEU A 367 -18.69 31.60 -10.06
C LEU A 367 -18.03 30.27 -10.43
N VAL A 368 -17.85 29.36 -9.46
CA VAL A 368 -17.28 28.03 -9.67
C VAL A 368 -18.05 27.27 -10.75
N ARG A 369 -19.38 27.16 -10.61
CA ARG A 369 -20.25 26.46 -11.57
C ARG A 369 -20.27 27.10 -12.96
N SER A 370 -19.96 28.39 -13.07
CA SER A 370 -19.88 29.09 -14.37
C SER A 370 -18.55 28.86 -15.11
N GLN A 371 -17.58 28.19 -14.48
CA GLN A 371 -16.31 27.81 -15.11
C GLN A 371 -16.32 26.39 -15.67
N ASP A 372 -17.25 25.54 -15.21
CA ASP A 372 -17.44 24.18 -15.73
C ASP A 372 -18.30 24.14 -17.00
N ASN A 373 -18.98 25.25 -17.33
CA ASN A 373 -19.63 25.54 -18.61
C ASN A 373 -18.77 26.50 -19.44
#